data_AF-A0A949PJG1-F1
#
_entry.id   AF-A0A949PJG1-F1
#
_cell.length_a   1.000
_cell.length_b   1.000
_cell.length_c   1.000
_cell.angle_alpha   90.00
_cell.angle_beta   90.00
_cell.angle_gamma   90.00
#
_symmetry.space_group_name_H-M   'P 1'
#
loop_
_entity.id
_entity.type
_entity.pdbx_description
1 polymer ?
#
loop_
_entity_poly.entity_id
_entity_poly.type
_entity_poly.pdbx_seq_one_letter_code
_entity_poly.pdbx_strand_id
1 'polypeptide(L)'
;MITDQVKSAFEDVLQAPFISEQGDTNAYRATLKTAVDQMLADHGDVVGPQFEELCSQVLAKRSDIQRPAGASALEAIRQFCAQHHAEWQKTLGFGEDGAGMLSMSAFLAHQYPLPEFYGAIASALGRAAYAGALSILPVYDALARGWYADLSQPQKDVDLLTHAKDPENILAKTGRLPSGLMEKVWNVVANPDVGGDALKFTQTIASFGIECDAPYQVESEQALLRHPGMVDAVAQTLPATVKIEELSECSQGTLGHGFYHLITDNNFDVEVIDPSTLFGPLGAALSPTEWMNRRVLQLHDVWHIAGEFGQNAEGEIGISGFQLAQLGQQYSANFLATITLMSVMQFPSAIDLVFSHTMDGWRRGRQTPPLALVAWESMWDIPLDQLRKDLSVAA
;
A
#
# COMPACT_ATOMS: atom_id res chain seq x y z
N MET A 1 4.00 -18.50 -17.17
CA MET A 1 2.60 -18.06 -16.90
C MET A 1 2.30 -18.45 -15.46
N ILE A 2 1.66 -17.58 -14.68
CA ILE A 2 1.30 -17.87 -13.29
C ILE A 2 0.28 -19.02 -13.26
N THR A 3 0.65 -20.17 -12.69
CA THR A 3 -0.18 -21.38 -12.65
C THR A 3 -1.29 -21.26 -11.60
N ASP A 4 -2.36 -22.06 -11.75
CA ASP A 4 -3.44 -22.08 -10.76
C ASP A 4 -2.96 -22.60 -9.40
N GLN A 5 -1.92 -23.45 -9.36
CA GLN A 5 -1.26 -23.86 -8.11
C GLN A 5 -0.63 -22.67 -7.39
N VAL A 6 0.09 -21.80 -8.11
CA VAL A 6 0.69 -20.59 -7.53
C VAL A 6 -0.41 -19.65 -7.01
N LYS A 7 -1.46 -19.44 -7.81
CA LYS A 7 -2.61 -18.61 -7.41
C LYS A 7 -3.26 -19.10 -6.12
N SER A 8 -3.62 -20.40 -6.08
CA SER A 8 -4.23 -21.04 -4.91
C SER A 8 -3.33 -20.96 -3.68
N ALA A 9 -2.02 -21.19 -3.84
CA ALA A 9 -1.10 -21.14 -2.71
C ALA A 9 -1.01 -19.73 -2.10
N PHE A 10 -0.99 -18.67 -2.94
CA PHE A 10 -1.02 -17.30 -2.44
C PHE A 10 -2.37 -16.93 -1.82
N GLU A 11 -3.50 -17.38 -2.37
CA GLU A 11 -4.83 -17.21 -1.77
C GLU A 11 -4.94 -17.82 -0.37
N ASP A 12 -4.27 -18.96 -0.13
CA ASP A 12 -4.18 -19.56 1.20
C ASP A 12 -3.38 -18.67 2.17
N VAL A 13 -2.27 -18.07 1.70
CA VAL A 13 -1.47 -17.12 2.52
C VAL A 13 -2.31 -15.89 2.88
N LEU A 14 -3.09 -15.36 1.94
CA LEU A 14 -3.95 -14.19 2.18
C LEU A 14 -4.99 -14.43 3.28
N GLN A 15 -5.41 -15.67 3.51
CA GLN A 15 -6.39 -16.00 4.55
C GLN A 15 -5.73 -16.37 5.88
N ALA A 16 -4.45 -16.75 5.87
CA ALA A 16 -3.74 -17.17 7.07
C ALA A 16 -3.61 -16.04 8.12
N PRO A 17 -3.78 -16.34 9.42
CA PRO A 17 -3.62 -15.36 10.48
C PRO A 17 -2.13 -15.12 10.82
N PHE A 18 -1.76 -13.88 11.16
CA PHE A 18 -0.43 -13.51 11.61
C PHE A 18 -0.28 -13.77 13.12
N ILE A 19 -0.13 -15.04 13.51
CA ILE A 19 0.01 -15.48 14.91
C ILE A 19 1.50 -15.72 15.22
N SER A 20 1.93 -15.45 16.44
CA SER A 20 3.25 -15.90 16.91
C SER A 20 3.15 -17.23 17.66
N GLU A 21 4.12 -18.11 17.44
CA GLU A 21 4.30 -19.32 18.24
C GLU A 21 5.63 -19.26 18.99
N GLN A 22 5.59 -19.60 20.29
CA GLN A 22 6.76 -20.10 20.98
C GLN A 22 7.04 -21.52 20.48
N GLY A 23 7.97 -21.66 19.52
CA GLY A 23 8.51 -22.95 19.11
C GLY A 23 7.95 -23.54 17.81
N ASP A 24 8.32 -22.91 16.68
CA ASP A 24 8.74 -23.58 15.44
C ASP A 24 7.72 -24.08 14.39
N THR A 25 6.46 -23.64 14.31
CA THR A 25 5.71 -23.72 13.04
C THR A 25 4.56 -22.71 12.93
N ASN A 26 4.86 -21.41 12.81
CA ASN A 26 3.80 -20.44 12.48
C ASN A 26 3.12 -20.83 11.15
N ALA A 27 1.82 -21.14 11.19
CA ALA A 27 1.00 -21.51 10.04
C ALA A 27 1.13 -20.51 8.88
N TYR A 28 1.17 -19.19 9.16
CA TYR A 28 1.39 -18.18 8.12
C TYR A 28 2.75 -18.35 7.43
N ARG A 29 3.84 -18.51 8.18
CA ARG A 29 5.18 -18.68 7.60
C ARG A 29 5.29 -19.97 6.80
N ALA A 30 4.65 -21.04 7.26
CA ALA A 30 4.60 -22.31 6.55
C ALA A 30 3.82 -22.19 5.23
N THR A 31 2.64 -21.56 5.25
CA THR A 31 1.85 -21.30 4.04
C THR A 31 2.58 -20.38 3.08
N LEU A 32 3.22 -19.31 3.58
CA LEU A 32 4.02 -18.39 2.77
C LEU A 32 5.19 -19.11 2.11
N LYS A 33 5.91 -19.96 2.87
CA LYS A 33 7.01 -20.75 2.34
C LYS A 33 6.52 -21.65 1.20
N THR A 34 5.41 -22.37 1.40
CA THR A 34 4.80 -23.20 0.37
C THR A 34 4.46 -22.39 -0.87
N ALA A 35 3.85 -21.21 -0.72
CA ALA A 35 3.46 -20.37 -1.85
C ALA A 35 4.68 -19.83 -2.62
N VAL A 36 5.72 -19.38 -1.93
CA VAL A 36 6.96 -18.88 -2.55
C VAL A 36 7.73 -20.01 -3.23
N ASP A 37 7.83 -21.18 -2.60
CA ASP A 37 8.46 -22.36 -3.21
C ASP A 37 7.69 -22.78 -4.48
N GLN A 38 6.36 -22.78 -4.44
CA GLN A 38 5.51 -23.09 -5.61
C GLN A 38 5.71 -22.05 -6.72
N MET A 39 5.79 -20.76 -6.38
CA MET A 39 6.07 -19.68 -7.34
C MET A 39 7.44 -19.87 -8.00
N LEU A 40 8.48 -20.19 -7.23
CA LEU A 40 9.82 -20.43 -7.77
C LEU A 40 9.89 -21.72 -8.60
N ALA A 41 9.08 -22.73 -8.28
CA ALA A 41 9.03 -23.97 -9.05
C ALA A 41 8.31 -23.80 -10.40
N ASP A 42 7.13 -23.17 -10.39
CA ASP A 42 6.25 -23.11 -11.56
C ASP A 42 6.42 -21.84 -12.41
N HIS A 43 6.96 -20.78 -11.81
CA HIS A 43 7.15 -19.47 -12.43
C HIS A 43 8.57 -18.91 -12.25
N GLY A 44 9.50 -19.73 -11.76
CA GLY A 44 10.88 -19.33 -11.50
C GLY A 44 11.68 -18.97 -12.75
N ASP A 45 11.24 -19.40 -13.94
CA ASP A 45 11.83 -18.97 -15.21
C ASP A 45 11.69 -17.46 -15.44
N VAL A 46 10.65 -16.84 -14.89
CA VAL A 46 10.39 -15.39 -14.99
C VAL A 46 11.01 -14.62 -13.82
N VAL A 47 10.77 -15.06 -12.58
CA VAL A 47 11.15 -14.28 -11.38
C VAL A 47 12.51 -14.66 -10.81
N GLY A 48 12.92 -15.93 -10.95
CA GLY A 48 14.13 -16.47 -10.34
C GLY A 48 15.42 -15.74 -10.75
N PRO A 49 15.69 -15.54 -12.06
CA PRO A 49 16.87 -14.80 -12.52
C PRO A 49 16.94 -13.36 -11.98
N GLN A 50 15.79 -12.70 -11.85
CA GLN A 50 15.74 -11.32 -11.36
C GLN A 50 16.08 -11.24 -9.87
N PHE A 51 15.55 -12.14 -9.04
CA PHE A 51 15.93 -12.22 -7.63
C PHE A 51 17.41 -12.59 -7.42
N GLU A 52 17.93 -13.51 -8.23
CA GLU A 52 19.36 -13.88 -8.18
C GLU A 52 20.27 -12.70 -8.55
N GLU A 53 19.87 -11.89 -9.55
CA GLU A 53 20.60 -10.68 -9.93
C GLU A 53 20.57 -9.62 -8.82
N LEU A 54 19.40 -9.34 -8.24
CA LEU A 54 19.28 -8.42 -7.10
C LEU A 54 20.14 -8.87 -5.91
N CYS A 55 20.14 -10.16 -5.59
CA CYS A 55 20.99 -10.73 -4.54
C CYS A 55 22.48 -10.58 -4.89
N SER A 56 22.86 -10.81 -6.15
CA SER A 56 24.24 -10.66 -6.61
C SER A 56 24.75 -9.22 -6.45
N GLN A 57 23.89 -8.22 -6.72
CA GLN A 57 24.20 -6.81 -6.51
C GLN A 57 24.42 -6.46 -5.03
N VAL A 58 23.65 -7.07 -4.12
CA VAL A 58 23.86 -6.92 -2.67
C VAL A 58 25.19 -7.54 -2.24
N LEU A 59 25.50 -8.77 -2.67
CA LEU A 59 26.77 -9.43 -2.33
C LEU A 59 27.98 -8.66 -2.86
N ALA A 60 27.88 -8.03 -4.02
CA ALA A 60 28.95 -7.18 -4.57
C ALA A 60 29.28 -5.97 -3.66
N LYS A 61 28.33 -5.52 -2.83
CA LYS A 61 28.49 -4.38 -1.91
C LYS A 61 28.74 -4.81 -0.45
N ARG A 62 28.49 -6.09 -0.11
CA ARG A 62 28.51 -6.62 1.26
C ARG A 62 29.57 -7.71 1.43
N SER A 63 30.82 -7.29 1.62
CA SER A 63 31.97 -8.18 1.81
C SER A 63 31.91 -9.03 3.09
N ASP A 64 31.04 -8.64 4.04
CA ASP A 64 30.77 -9.39 5.27
C ASP A 64 29.95 -10.66 5.02
N ILE A 65 29.22 -10.75 3.90
CA ILE A 65 28.42 -11.93 3.55
C ILE A 65 29.29 -12.92 2.76
N GLN A 66 29.57 -14.06 3.37
CA GLN A 66 30.32 -15.14 2.72
C GLN A 66 29.41 -15.94 1.79
N ARG A 67 29.83 -16.13 0.54
CA ARG A 67 29.15 -17.01 -0.43
C ARG A 67 29.83 -18.38 -0.45
N PRO A 68 29.19 -19.46 0.04
CA PRO A 68 29.75 -20.80 -0.03
C PRO A 68 30.06 -21.22 -1.48
N ALA A 69 31.09 -22.05 -1.66
CA ALA A 69 31.45 -22.55 -3.00
C ALA A 69 30.28 -23.32 -3.61
N GLY A 70 29.86 -22.93 -4.81
CA GLY A 70 28.76 -23.56 -5.54
C GLY A 70 27.35 -23.08 -5.14
N ALA A 71 27.21 -22.24 -4.11
CA ALA A 71 25.93 -21.67 -3.72
C ALA A 71 25.51 -20.52 -4.65
N SER A 72 24.21 -20.32 -4.83
CA SER A 72 23.65 -19.13 -5.47
C SER A 72 23.82 -17.88 -4.58
N ALA A 73 23.65 -16.68 -5.14
CA ALA A 73 23.64 -15.45 -4.37
C ALA A 73 22.46 -15.44 -3.38
N LEU A 74 21.31 -15.93 -3.84
CA LEU A 74 20.08 -16.06 -3.05
C LEU A 74 20.27 -17.00 -1.84
N GLU A 75 20.94 -18.15 -2.03
CA GLU A 75 21.28 -19.07 -0.94
C GLU A 75 22.21 -18.46 0.11
N ALA A 76 23.24 -17.72 -0.32
CA ALA A 76 24.18 -17.06 0.59
C ALA A 76 23.50 -15.99 1.44
N ILE A 77 22.68 -15.13 0.83
CA ILE A 77 21.93 -14.09 1.55
C ILE A 77 20.91 -14.72 2.51
N ARG A 78 20.20 -15.78 2.09
CA ARG A 78 19.26 -16.50 2.94
C ARG A 78 19.93 -17.07 4.19
N GLN A 79 21.09 -17.71 4.02
CA GLN A 79 21.87 -18.24 5.15
C GLN A 79 22.32 -17.12 6.09
N PHE A 80 22.78 -15.99 5.55
CA PHE A 80 23.18 -14.83 6.34
C PHE A 80 22.02 -14.25 7.16
N CYS A 81 20.87 -14.02 6.53
CA CYS A 81 19.68 -13.52 7.22
C CYS A 81 19.24 -14.45 8.34
N ALA A 82 19.24 -15.77 8.11
CA ALA A 82 18.87 -16.76 9.12
C ALA A 82 19.80 -16.74 10.35
N GLN A 83 21.10 -16.50 10.17
CA GLN A 83 22.07 -16.43 11.26
C GLN A 83 21.88 -15.20 12.16
N HIS A 84 21.44 -14.08 11.59
CA HIS A 84 21.33 -12.80 12.30
C HIS A 84 19.91 -12.43 12.74
N HIS A 85 18.89 -13.11 12.22
CA HIS A 85 17.48 -12.75 12.43
C HIS A 85 17.12 -12.51 13.91
N ALA A 86 17.47 -13.46 14.80
CA ALA A 86 17.10 -13.36 16.22
C ALA A 86 17.79 -12.18 16.93
N GLU A 87 19.03 -11.88 16.57
CA GLU A 87 19.77 -10.75 17.13
C GLU A 87 19.18 -9.42 16.66
N TRP A 88 18.90 -9.29 15.37
CA TRP A 88 18.29 -8.08 14.80
C TRP A 88 16.90 -7.83 15.35
N GLN A 89 16.03 -8.84 15.40
CA GLN A 89 14.69 -8.73 15.96
C GLN A 89 14.73 -8.21 17.40
N LYS A 90 15.63 -8.76 18.22
CA LYS A 90 15.84 -8.30 19.61
C LYS A 90 16.35 -6.87 19.67
N THR A 91 17.30 -6.50 18.80
CA THR A 91 17.93 -5.17 18.77
C THR A 91 16.94 -4.09 18.38
N LEU A 92 16.09 -4.37 17.39
CA LEU A 92 15.03 -3.48 16.90
C LEU A 92 13.81 -3.45 17.83
N GLY A 93 13.76 -4.31 18.85
CA GLY A 93 12.63 -4.39 19.78
C GLY A 93 11.32 -4.84 19.11
N PHE A 94 11.41 -5.66 18.07
CA PHE A 94 10.23 -6.24 17.42
C PHE A 94 9.70 -7.40 18.24
N GLY A 95 8.40 -7.36 18.56
CA GLY A 95 7.74 -8.38 19.38
C GLY A 95 7.72 -9.75 18.70
N GLU A 96 7.47 -10.78 19.50
CA GLU A 96 7.05 -12.09 19.00
C GLU A 96 5.54 -12.08 18.81
N ASP A 97 4.99 -11.18 18.01
CA ASP A 97 3.57 -11.10 17.64
C ASP A 97 3.43 -10.85 16.14
N GLY A 98 2.20 -10.80 15.63
CA GLY A 98 1.94 -10.57 14.20
C GLY A 98 2.56 -9.28 13.69
N ALA A 99 2.47 -8.19 14.48
CA ALA A 99 3.05 -6.90 14.12
C ALA A 99 4.59 -6.96 14.07
N GLY A 100 5.24 -7.55 15.07
CA GLY A 100 6.68 -7.72 15.10
C GLY A 100 7.19 -8.63 13.97
N MET A 101 6.43 -9.65 13.59
CA MET A 101 6.72 -10.47 12.42
C MET A 101 6.69 -9.65 11.12
N LEU A 102 5.62 -8.87 10.89
CA LEU A 102 5.50 -8.03 9.69
C LEU A 102 6.59 -6.94 9.65
N SER A 103 6.89 -6.30 10.79
CA SER A 103 8.02 -5.37 10.90
C SER A 103 9.35 -6.02 10.56
N MET A 104 9.58 -7.25 11.02
CA MET A 104 10.81 -7.97 10.68
C MET A 104 10.89 -8.31 9.19
N SER A 105 9.78 -8.71 8.57
CA SER A 105 9.71 -8.97 7.12
C SER A 105 10.04 -7.72 6.30
N ALA A 106 9.49 -6.56 6.65
CA ALA A 106 9.77 -5.30 5.95
C ALA A 106 11.23 -4.85 6.14
N PHE A 107 11.77 -4.93 7.37
CA PHE A 107 13.17 -4.61 7.65
C PHE A 107 14.14 -5.46 6.82
N LEU A 108 13.85 -6.76 6.71
CA LEU A 108 14.66 -7.69 5.92
C LEU A 108 14.52 -7.42 4.42
N ALA A 109 13.32 -7.20 3.92
CA ALA A 109 13.08 -6.91 2.50
C ALA A 109 13.83 -5.65 2.02
N HIS A 110 13.90 -4.60 2.86
CA HIS A 110 14.60 -3.36 2.52
C HIS A 110 16.11 -3.57 2.29
N GLN A 111 16.69 -4.59 2.92
CA GLN A 111 18.14 -4.83 2.90
C GLN A 111 18.54 -6.03 2.05
N TYR A 112 17.66 -7.01 1.93
CA TYR A 112 17.94 -8.32 1.37
C TYR A 112 16.80 -8.73 0.44
N PRO A 113 17.01 -8.70 -0.88
CA PRO A 113 15.92 -8.85 -1.85
C PRO A 113 15.55 -10.32 -2.08
N LEU A 114 15.18 -11.03 -1.01
CA LEU A 114 14.76 -12.43 -1.08
C LEU A 114 13.27 -12.54 -1.43
N PRO A 115 12.89 -13.54 -2.27
CA PRO A 115 11.50 -13.73 -2.68
C PRO A 115 10.56 -13.98 -1.50
N GLU A 116 11.02 -14.63 -0.43
CA GLU A 116 10.21 -14.84 0.78
C GLU A 116 9.89 -13.55 1.55
N PHE A 117 10.77 -12.54 1.53
CA PHE A 117 10.54 -11.29 2.26
C PHE A 117 9.58 -10.38 1.49
N TYR A 118 9.73 -10.31 0.17
CA TYR A 118 8.77 -9.60 -0.66
C TYR A 118 7.43 -10.34 -0.79
N GLY A 119 7.43 -11.67 -0.80
CA GLY A 119 6.21 -12.47 -0.69
C GLY A 119 5.46 -12.20 0.63
N ALA A 120 6.19 -12.00 1.74
CA ALA A 120 5.59 -11.59 3.01
C ALA A 120 4.94 -10.20 2.90
N ILE A 121 5.61 -9.22 2.30
CA ILE A 121 5.05 -7.88 2.05
C ILE A 121 3.80 -7.96 1.17
N ALA A 122 3.90 -8.61 0.00
CA ALA A 122 2.79 -8.70 -0.95
C ALA A 122 1.58 -9.40 -0.34
N SER A 123 1.78 -10.48 0.42
CA SER A 123 0.69 -11.16 1.12
C SER A 123 0.12 -10.35 2.29
N ALA A 124 0.93 -9.55 2.98
CA ALA A 124 0.45 -8.66 4.03
C ALA A 124 -0.42 -7.52 3.47
N LEU A 125 0.04 -6.85 2.41
CA LEU A 125 -0.75 -5.83 1.71
C LEU A 125 -2.00 -6.45 1.08
N GLY A 126 -1.88 -7.62 0.45
CA GLY A 126 -3.02 -8.37 -0.09
C GLY A 126 -4.01 -8.79 0.99
N ARG A 127 -3.55 -9.11 2.20
CA ARG A 127 -4.45 -9.39 3.34
C ARG A 127 -5.29 -8.16 3.65
N ALA A 128 -4.65 -7.01 3.81
CA ALA A 128 -5.33 -5.74 4.08
C ALA A 128 -6.30 -5.35 2.96
N ALA A 129 -5.95 -5.64 1.71
CA ALA A 129 -6.72 -5.25 0.54
C ALA A 129 -7.81 -6.23 0.10
N TYR A 130 -7.68 -7.53 0.37
CA TYR A 130 -8.56 -8.54 -0.23
C TYR A 130 -9.24 -9.44 0.79
N ALA A 131 -8.67 -9.64 1.98
CA ALA A 131 -9.14 -10.69 2.89
C ALA A 131 -9.52 -10.20 4.29
N GLY A 132 -9.27 -8.93 4.61
CA GLY A 132 -9.69 -8.35 5.88
C GLY A 132 -9.34 -6.87 5.96
N ALA A 133 -10.26 -6.01 5.53
CA ALA A 133 -10.08 -4.57 5.46
C ALA A 133 -9.69 -3.92 6.81
N LEU A 134 -10.16 -4.49 7.94
CA LEU A 134 -9.79 -4.01 9.27
C LEU A 134 -8.28 -4.12 9.55
N SER A 135 -7.54 -4.92 8.79
CA SER A 135 -6.11 -5.09 8.95
C SER A 135 -5.25 -4.01 8.28
N ILE A 136 -5.84 -3.08 7.51
CA ILE A 136 -5.10 -1.98 6.85
C ILE A 136 -4.17 -1.25 7.82
N LEU A 137 -4.71 -0.65 8.88
CA LEU A 137 -3.90 0.09 9.86
C LEU A 137 -2.78 -0.76 10.48
N PRO A 138 -3.07 -1.91 11.14
CA PRO A 138 -2.02 -2.66 11.81
C PRO A 138 -1.01 -3.30 10.84
N VAL A 139 -1.40 -3.65 9.61
CA VAL A 139 -0.45 -4.15 8.59
C VAL A 139 0.49 -3.04 8.16
N TYR A 140 -0.03 -1.91 7.68
CA TYR A 140 0.81 -0.86 7.12
C TYR A 140 1.66 -0.16 8.19
N ASP A 141 1.14 0.04 9.41
CA ASP A 141 1.95 0.56 10.52
C ASP A 141 3.10 -0.40 10.89
N ALA A 142 2.84 -1.72 10.91
CA ALA A 142 3.89 -2.70 11.19
C ALA A 142 4.94 -2.77 10.07
N LEU A 143 4.51 -2.72 8.82
CA LEU A 143 5.41 -2.70 7.66
C LEU A 143 6.26 -1.43 7.63
N ALA A 144 5.66 -0.25 7.82
CA ALA A 144 6.39 1.01 7.86
C ALA A 144 7.38 1.07 9.04
N ARG A 145 7.00 0.55 10.22
CA ARG A 145 7.92 0.38 11.36
C ARG A 145 9.15 -0.46 11.00
N GLY A 146 8.95 -1.52 10.23
CA GLY A 146 10.04 -2.37 9.75
C GLY A 146 10.91 -1.71 8.68
N TRP A 147 10.27 -1.06 7.71
CA TRP A 147 10.93 -0.41 6.58
C TRP A 147 11.89 0.70 7.01
N TYR A 148 11.50 1.50 8.00
CA TYR A 148 12.31 2.59 8.55
C TYR A 148 13.16 2.20 9.77
N ALA A 149 13.23 0.92 10.11
CA ALA A 149 14.03 0.48 11.25
C ALA A 149 15.52 0.54 10.94
N ASP A 150 16.30 1.08 11.88
CA ASP A 150 17.75 1.18 11.78
C ASP A 150 18.41 0.53 13.00
N LEU A 151 19.29 -0.44 12.77
CA LEU A 151 20.08 -1.10 13.82
C LEU A 151 21.01 -0.13 14.56
N SER A 152 21.43 0.96 13.91
CA SER A 152 22.28 2.00 14.52
C SER A 152 21.51 2.95 15.43
N GLN A 153 20.19 3.08 15.20
CA GLN A 153 19.29 3.98 15.90
C GLN A 153 17.95 3.28 16.23
N PRO A 154 17.97 2.18 17.01
CA PRO A 154 16.83 1.27 17.15
C PRO A 154 15.57 1.88 17.77
N GLN A 155 15.65 3.12 18.28
CA GLN A 155 14.56 3.83 18.96
C GLN A 155 14.09 5.11 18.26
N LYS A 156 14.82 5.66 17.29
CA LYS A 156 14.64 7.08 16.90
C LYS A 156 13.54 7.29 15.84
N ASP A 157 13.34 6.35 14.93
CA ASP A 157 12.27 6.40 13.91
C ASP A 157 11.05 5.53 14.25
N VAL A 158 11.17 4.71 15.29
CA VAL A 158 10.03 3.95 15.85
C VAL A 158 8.99 4.91 16.44
N ASP A 159 9.42 6.07 16.97
CA ASP A 159 8.59 7.07 17.67
C ASP A 159 7.58 7.83 16.80
N LEU A 160 7.67 7.73 15.47
CA LEU A 160 6.71 8.37 14.56
C LEU A 160 5.49 7.49 14.22
N LEU A 161 5.56 6.19 14.54
CA LEU A 161 4.53 5.18 14.23
C LEU A 161 4.21 4.31 15.47
N THR A 162 4.54 4.81 16.67
CA THR A 162 5.07 4.02 17.80
C THR A 162 4.16 3.02 18.46
N HIS A 163 2.89 2.92 18.09
CA HIS A 163 2.08 1.88 18.66
C HIS A 163 1.26 1.25 17.55
N ALA A 164 1.85 0.25 16.90
CA ALA A 164 1.10 -0.84 16.27
C ALA A 164 0.19 -1.45 17.34
N LYS A 165 -0.93 -0.77 17.61
CA LYS A 165 -1.97 -1.22 18.52
C LYS A 165 -2.93 -1.97 17.64
N ASP A 166 -2.83 -3.28 17.75
CA ASP A 166 -3.89 -4.16 17.33
C ASP A 166 -4.67 -4.65 18.58
N PRO A 167 -5.42 -3.75 19.25
CA PRO A 167 -6.07 -4.09 20.52
C PRO A 167 -7.15 -5.16 20.36
N GLU A 168 -7.66 -5.34 19.14
CA GLU A 168 -8.67 -6.33 18.78
C GLU A 168 -8.06 -7.62 18.22
N ASN A 169 -6.73 -7.72 18.20
CA ASN A 169 -5.99 -8.85 17.67
C ASN A 169 -6.43 -9.23 16.24
N ILE A 170 -6.69 -8.22 15.42
CA ILE A 170 -7.09 -8.27 14.01
C ILE A 170 -6.11 -9.11 13.20
N LEU A 171 -4.81 -8.93 13.41
CA LEU A 171 -3.75 -9.64 12.71
C LEU A 171 -3.81 -11.16 12.96
N ALA A 172 -4.27 -11.60 14.14
CA ALA A 172 -4.43 -13.01 14.47
C ALA A 172 -5.74 -13.63 13.98
N LYS A 173 -6.64 -12.86 13.36
CA LYS A 173 -7.89 -13.40 12.81
C LYS A 173 -7.63 -14.07 11.46
N THR A 174 -8.44 -15.06 11.10
CA THR A 174 -8.44 -15.63 9.75
C THR A 174 -9.11 -14.66 8.78
N GLY A 175 -8.58 -14.58 7.57
CA GLY A 175 -9.11 -13.72 6.51
C GLY A 175 -10.17 -14.43 5.70
N ARG A 176 -10.90 -13.67 4.91
CA ARG A 176 -11.95 -14.19 4.05
C ARG A 176 -11.89 -13.48 2.71
N LEU A 177 -11.59 -14.25 1.67
CA LEU A 177 -11.61 -13.75 0.30
C LEU A 177 -13.06 -13.63 -0.19
N PRO A 178 -13.50 -12.45 -0.66
CA PRO A 178 -14.79 -12.28 -1.32
C PRO A 178 -14.86 -13.13 -2.59
N SER A 179 -16.04 -13.69 -2.86
CA SER A 179 -16.27 -14.50 -4.06
C SER A 179 -16.00 -13.68 -5.33
N GLY A 180 -15.20 -14.23 -6.24
CA GLY A 180 -14.90 -13.60 -7.55
C GLY A 180 -13.87 -12.47 -7.52
N LEU A 181 -13.43 -11.98 -6.35
CA LEU A 181 -12.41 -10.93 -6.26
C LEU A 181 -11.06 -11.41 -6.80
N MET A 182 -10.61 -12.58 -6.34
CA MET A 182 -9.26 -13.07 -6.70
C MET A 182 -9.11 -13.38 -8.18
N GLU A 183 -10.17 -13.80 -8.87
CA GLU A 183 -10.14 -13.98 -10.33
C GLU A 183 -9.75 -12.67 -11.03
N LYS A 184 -10.30 -11.54 -10.58
CA LYS A 184 -9.99 -10.22 -11.13
C LYS A 184 -8.58 -9.77 -10.79
N VAL A 185 -8.16 -9.95 -9.52
CA VAL A 185 -6.79 -9.64 -9.07
C VAL A 185 -5.78 -10.40 -9.91
N TRP A 186 -5.96 -11.72 -10.07
CA TRP A 186 -5.06 -12.54 -10.87
C TRP A 186 -5.10 -12.20 -12.36
N ASN A 187 -6.25 -11.79 -12.89
CA ASN A 187 -6.31 -11.33 -14.28
C ASN A 187 -5.43 -10.10 -14.52
N VAL A 188 -5.41 -9.15 -13.57
CA VAL A 188 -4.53 -7.97 -13.63
C VAL A 188 -3.06 -8.36 -13.45
N VAL A 189 -2.74 -9.16 -12.42
CA VAL A 189 -1.38 -9.58 -12.08
C VAL A 189 -0.74 -10.44 -13.18
N ALA A 190 -1.51 -11.34 -13.79
CA ALA A 190 -1.00 -12.25 -14.82
C ALA A 190 -0.86 -11.57 -16.18
N ASN A 191 -1.58 -10.47 -16.42
CA ASN A 191 -1.64 -9.79 -17.71
C ASN A 191 -1.38 -8.27 -17.55
N PRO A 192 -0.15 -7.87 -17.15
CA PRO A 192 0.19 -6.47 -16.93
C PRO A 192 -0.08 -5.59 -18.16
N ASP A 193 0.11 -6.12 -19.37
CA ASP A 193 -0.15 -5.42 -20.63
C ASP A 193 -1.65 -5.23 -20.94
N VAL A 194 -2.54 -6.05 -20.35
CA VAL A 194 -4.00 -6.00 -20.58
C VAL A 194 -4.67 -4.90 -19.75
N GLY A 195 -3.99 -4.42 -18.70
CA GLY A 195 -4.40 -3.26 -17.90
C GLY A 195 -4.67 -2.01 -18.73
N GLY A 196 -4.06 -1.90 -19.92
CA GLY A 196 -4.25 -0.78 -20.84
C GLY A 196 -3.51 0.47 -20.39
N ASP A 197 -4.08 1.64 -20.69
CA ASP A 197 -3.63 2.91 -20.11
C ASP A 197 -3.98 3.02 -18.61
N ALA A 198 -3.45 4.04 -17.95
CA ALA A 198 -3.64 4.27 -16.51
C ALA A 198 -5.13 4.30 -16.11
N LEU A 199 -5.98 4.94 -16.92
CA LEU A 199 -7.41 5.05 -16.66
C LEU A 199 -8.10 3.68 -16.61
N LYS A 200 -7.79 2.78 -17.55
CA LYS A 200 -8.37 1.43 -17.55
C LYS A 200 -7.87 0.60 -16.36
N PHE A 201 -6.63 0.78 -15.95
CA PHE A 201 -6.11 0.16 -14.73
C PHE A 201 -6.89 0.67 -13.50
N THR A 202 -7.03 1.99 -13.35
CA THR A 202 -7.80 2.63 -12.27
C THR A 202 -9.24 2.11 -12.22
N GLN A 203 -9.94 2.06 -13.36
CA GLN A 203 -11.31 1.54 -13.43
C GLN A 203 -11.39 0.07 -13.02
N THR A 204 -10.41 -0.74 -13.42
CA THR A 204 -10.35 -2.16 -13.05
C THR A 204 -10.18 -2.33 -11.55
N ILE A 205 -9.27 -1.59 -10.92
CA ILE A 205 -9.08 -1.63 -9.46
C ILE A 205 -10.32 -1.11 -8.71
N ALA A 206 -10.96 -0.03 -9.19
CA ALA A 206 -12.19 0.50 -8.60
C ALA A 206 -13.32 -0.54 -8.61
N SER A 207 -13.40 -1.37 -9.66
CA SER A 207 -14.40 -2.45 -9.77
C SER A 207 -14.27 -3.50 -8.66
N PHE A 208 -13.09 -3.65 -8.05
CA PHE A 208 -12.87 -4.64 -6.98
C PHE A 208 -13.77 -4.33 -5.79
N GLY A 209 -13.81 -3.07 -5.34
CA GLY A 209 -14.62 -2.66 -4.20
C GLY A 209 -16.13 -2.65 -4.48
N ILE A 210 -16.52 -2.24 -5.69
CA ILE A 210 -17.93 -2.12 -6.10
C ILE A 210 -18.60 -3.50 -6.23
N GLU A 211 -17.90 -4.46 -6.81
CA GLU A 211 -18.46 -5.77 -7.16
C GLU A 211 -18.18 -6.86 -6.11
N CYS A 212 -17.52 -6.52 -5.00
CA CYS A 212 -17.35 -7.43 -3.87
C CYS A 212 -18.67 -7.70 -3.14
N ASP A 213 -18.68 -8.78 -2.36
CA ASP A 213 -19.85 -9.16 -1.57
C ASP A 213 -20.15 -8.18 -0.41
N ALA A 214 -21.40 -8.20 0.07
CA ALA A 214 -21.87 -7.28 1.11
C ALA A 214 -21.06 -7.34 2.42
N PRO A 215 -20.62 -8.52 2.94
CA PRO A 215 -19.79 -8.55 4.13
C PRO A 215 -18.44 -7.83 3.94
N TYR A 216 -17.82 -7.92 2.77
CA TYR A 216 -16.59 -7.19 2.47
C TYR A 216 -16.81 -5.68 2.44
N GLN A 217 -17.91 -5.22 1.83
CA GLN A 217 -18.27 -3.81 1.80
C GLN A 217 -18.52 -3.24 3.21
N VAL A 218 -19.18 -4.00 4.09
CA VAL A 218 -19.40 -3.60 5.49
C VAL A 218 -18.08 -3.51 6.25
N GLU A 219 -17.19 -4.49 6.11
CA GLU A 219 -15.88 -4.46 6.76
C GLU A 219 -15.00 -3.31 6.26
N SER A 220 -15.05 -3.04 4.96
CA SER A 220 -14.39 -1.92 4.30
C SER A 220 -14.82 -0.57 4.87
N GLU A 221 -16.12 -0.39 5.07
CA GLU A 221 -16.68 0.81 5.69
C GLU A 221 -16.27 0.92 7.17
N GLN A 222 -16.23 -0.19 7.90
CA GLN A 222 -15.73 -0.18 9.28
C GLN A 222 -14.25 0.20 9.36
N ALA A 223 -13.43 -0.27 8.41
CA ALA A 223 -12.02 0.10 8.32
C ALA A 223 -11.89 1.61 8.06
N LEU A 224 -12.61 2.14 7.07
CA LEU A 224 -12.69 3.58 6.77
C LEU A 224 -13.00 4.40 8.02
N LEU A 225 -14.06 4.03 8.75
CA LEU A 225 -14.52 4.78 9.94
C LEU A 225 -13.56 4.70 11.14
N ARG A 226 -12.56 3.80 11.13
CA ARG A 226 -11.50 3.75 12.14
C ARG A 226 -10.38 4.76 11.89
N HIS A 227 -10.29 5.35 10.69
CA HIS A 227 -9.27 6.35 10.40
C HIS A 227 -9.58 7.68 11.11
N PRO A 228 -8.57 8.36 11.67
CA PRO A 228 -8.76 9.63 12.37
C PRO A 228 -9.49 10.67 11.52
N GLY A 229 -10.55 11.26 12.07
CA GLY A 229 -11.35 12.30 11.40
C GLY A 229 -12.39 11.78 10.41
N MET A 230 -12.40 10.49 10.04
CA MET A 230 -13.34 9.99 9.03
C MET A 230 -14.79 9.98 9.51
N VAL A 231 -15.06 9.66 10.78
CA VAL A 231 -16.42 9.73 11.36
C VAL A 231 -17.00 11.14 11.24
N ASP A 232 -16.19 12.16 11.55
CA ASP A 232 -16.61 13.55 11.48
C ASP A 232 -16.71 14.05 10.04
N ALA A 233 -15.84 13.57 9.14
CA ALA A 233 -15.86 13.95 7.72
C ALA A 233 -17.13 13.45 7.02
N VAL A 234 -17.46 12.15 7.14
CA VAL A 234 -18.62 11.56 6.46
C VAL A 234 -19.97 12.05 7.00
N ALA A 235 -19.97 12.65 8.20
CA ALA A 235 -21.16 13.29 8.77
C ALA A 235 -21.45 14.67 8.16
N GLN A 236 -20.52 15.25 7.40
CA GLN A 236 -20.69 16.54 6.74
C GLN A 236 -21.41 16.39 5.40
N THR A 237 -22.09 17.46 4.98
CA THR A 237 -22.58 17.55 3.60
C THR A 237 -21.40 17.49 2.64
N LEU A 238 -21.48 16.62 1.62
CA LEU A 238 -20.47 16.55 0.57
C LEU A 238 -20.34 17.93 -0.11
N PRO A 239 -19.14 18.55 -0.13
CA PRO A 239 -18.95 19.83 -0.79
C PRO A 239 -19.21 19.76 -2.31
N ALA A 240 -19.59 20.89 -2.89
CA ALA A 240 -19.74 20.99 -4.33
C ALA A 240 -18.37 20.90 -5.02
N THR A 241 -18.31 20.20 -6.15
CA THR A 241 -17.10 20.17 -6.99
C THR A 241 -16.85 21.56 -7.56
N VAL A 242 -15.62 22.08 -7.38
CA VAL A 242 -15.20 23.34 -7.97
C VAL A 242 -15.22 23.25 -9.50
N LYS A 243 -15.63 24.32 -10.16
CA LYS A 243 -15.48 24.40 -11.63
C LYS A 243 -14.08 24.89 -11.93
N ILE A 244 -13.35 24.19 -12.79
CA ILE A 244 -11.95 24.51 -13.08
C ILE A 244 -11.81 25.95 -13.58
N GLU A 245 -12.76 26.44 -14.37
CA GLU A 245 -12.76 27.81 -14.88
C GLU A 245 -12.84 28.88 -13.79
N GLU A 246 -13.39 28.56 -12.61
CA GLU A 246 -13.43 29.48 -11.47
C GLU A 246 -12.04 29.73 -10.87
N LEU A 247 -11.06 28.87 -11.19
CA LEU A 247 -9.69 28.96 -10.69
C LEU A 247 -8.73 29.71 -11.63
N SER A 248 -9.18 30.13 -12.83
CA SER A 248 -8.32 30.75 -13.84
C SER A 248 -7.68 32.08 -13.41
N GLU A 249 -8.33 32.79 -12.48
CA GLU A 249 -7.88 34.09 -11.97
C GLU A 249 -7.03 33.97 -10.69
N CYS A 250 -6.84 32.76 -10.16
CA CYS A 250 -6.01 32.54 -8.98
C CYS A 250 -4.56 32.96 -9.25
N SER A 251 -3.95 33.64 -8.28
CA SER A 251 -2.59 34.18 -8.41
C SER A 251 -1.54 33.08 -8.51
N GLN A 252 -0.47 33.32 -9.27
CA GLN A 252 0.64 32.36 -9.41
C GLN A 252 1.19 31.91 -8.04
N GLY A 253 1.41 30.61 -7.88
CA GLY A 253 1.92 30.00 -6.65
C GLY A 253 0.86 29.67 -5.59
N THR A 254 -0.42 29.92 -5.88
CA THR A 254 -1.56 29.49 -5.04
C THR A 254 -2.05 28.09 -5.42
N LEU A 255 -2.82 27.46 -4.53
CA LEU A 255 -3.42 26.15 -4.79
C LEU A 255 -4.30 26.15 -6.05
N GLY A 256 -5.20 27.13 -6.17
CA GLY A 256 -6.14 27.25 -7.29
C GLY A 256 -5.42 27.42 -8.61
N HIS A 257 -4.37 28.25 -8.64
CA HIS A 257 -3.52 28.40 -9.83
C HIS A 257 -2.83 27.08 -10.21
N GLY A 258 -2.23 26.39 -9.22
CA GLY A 258 -1.58 25.10 -9.46
C GLY A 258 -2.56 24.05 -9.99
N PHE A 259 -3.76 23.97 -9.41
CA PHE A 259 -4.79 23.01 -9.83
C PHE A 259 -5.37 23.36 -11.20
N TYR A 260 -5.65 24.63 -11.47
CA TYR A 260 -6.09 25.10 -12.79
C TYR A 260 -5.11 24.66 -13.88
N HIS A 261 -3.82 25.01 -13.74
CA HIS A 261 -2.80 24.69 -14.73
C HIS A 261 -2.49 23.20 -14.84
N LEU A 262 -2.59 22.44 -13.73
CA LEU A 262 -2.50 20.98 -13.78
C LEU A 262 -3.52 20.38 -14.76
N ILE A 263 -4.76 20.87 -14.71
CA ILE A 263 -5.86 20.38 -15.53
C ILE A 263 -5.81 20.95 -16.95
N THR A 264 -5.53 22.25 -17.13
CA THR A 264 -5.61 22.90 -18.45
C THR A 264 -4.35 22.75 -19.30
N ASP A 265 -3.16 22.72 -18.70
CA ASP A 265 -1.90 22.81 -19.46
C ASP A 265 -1.36 21.44 -19.83
N ASN A 266 -1.55 20.44 -18.97
CA ASN A 266 -0.95 19.13 -19.19
C ASN A 266 -1.67 18.29 -20.24
N ASN A 267 -2.72 18.84 -20.89
CA ASN A 267 -3.62 18.09 -21.78
C ASN A 267 -4.04 16.75 -21.14
N PHE A 268 -4.06 16.73 -19.80
CA PHE A 268 -4.41 15.59 -19.00
C PHE A 268 -5.88 15.38 -19.34
N ASP A 269 -6.18 14.24 -19.96
CA ASP A 269 -7.39 13.54 -19.60
C ASP A 269 -7.23 13.29 -18.11
N VAL A 270 -7.62 14.29 -17.32
CA VAL A 270 -7.85 14.14 -15.89
C VAL A 270 -8.59 12.82 -15.81
N GLU A 271 -8.18 11.94 -14.92
CA GLU A 271 -8.97 10.75 -14.59
C GLU A 271 -10.26 11.24 -13.90
N VAL A 272 -11.07 12.07 -14.57
CA VAL A 272 -12.43 12.44 -14.21
C VAL A 272 -13.25 11.21 -14.50
N ILE A 273 -13.07 10.23 -13.65
CA ILE A 273 -14.13 9.28 -13.45
C ILE A 273 -15.26 10.10 -12.85
N ASP A 274 -16.23 10.47 -13.70
CA ASP A 274 -17.42 11.16 -13.26
C ASP A 274 -18.05 10.32 -12.14
N PRO A 275 -18.14 10.83 -10.90
CA PRO A 275 -18.69 10.06 -9.79
C PRO A 275 -20.11 9.55 -10.08
N SER A 276 -20.85 10.22 -10.97
CA SER A 276 -22.17 9.78 -11.40
C SER A 276 -22.15 8.49 -12.23
N THR A 277 -21.05 8.21 -12.93
CA THR A 277 -20.88 6.96 -13.69
C THR A 277 -20.62 5.76 -12.80
N LEU A 278 -19.93 5.95 -11.67
CA LEU A 278 -19.63 4.89 -10.71
C LEU A 278 -20.77 4.67 -9.71
N PHE A 279 -21.34 5.74 -9.19
CA PHE A 279 -22.25 5.70 -8.03
C PHE A 279 -23.69 6.13 -8.38
N GLY A 280 -23.95 6.51 -9.64
CA GLY A 280 -25.23 7.10 -10.01
C GLY A 280 -25.39 8.56 -9.53
N PRO A 281 -26.57 9.15 -9.75
CA PRO A 281 -26.85 10.52 -9.33
C PRO A 281 -26.73 10.67 -7.80
N LEU A 282 -26.36 11.85 -7.34
CA LEU A 282 -26.22 12.13 -5.91
C LEU A 282 -27.57 11.88 -5.19
N GLY A 283 -27.59 10.88 -4.33
CA GLY A 283 -28.76 10.51 -3.52
C GLY A 283 -28.98 11.42 -2.32
N ALA A 284 -30.12 11.25 -1.65
CA ALA A 284 -30.45 12.00 -0.43
C ALA A 284 -29.65 11.55 0.82
N ALA A 285 -29.11 10.33 0.80
CA ALA A 285 -28.25 9.78 1.83
C ALA A 285 -27.13 8.99 1.16
N LEU A 286 -25.89 9.24 1.59
CA LEU A 286 -24.70 8.54 1.10
C LEU A 286 -24.23 7.57 2.18
N SER A 287 -23.74 6.39 1.79
CA SER A 287 -22.92 5.60 2.70
C SER A 287 -21.60 6.34 2.98
N PRO A 288 -20.95 6.11 4.13
CA PRO A 288 -19.59 6.61 4.39
C PRO A 288 -18.62 6.33 3.24
N THR A 289 -18.68 5.13 2.68
CA THR A 289 -17.83 4.72 1.55
C THR A 289 -18.12 5.54 0.29
N GLU A 290 -19.39 5.77 -0.06
CA GLU A 290 -19.77 6.60 -1.21
C GLU A 290 -19.36 8.06 -1.01
N TRP A 291 -19.63 8.64 0.17
CA TRP A 291 -19.23 10.00 0.50
C TRP A 291 -17.72 10.18 0.29
N MET A 292 -16.93 9.26 0.85
CA MET A 292 -15.48 9.33 0.76
C MET A 292 -15.01 9.18 -0.69
N ASN A 293 -15.60 8.27 -1.49
CA ASN A 293 -15.14 8.04 -2.87
C ASN A 293 -15.43 9.26 -3.74
N ARG A 294 -16.60 9.88 -3.57
CA ARG A 294 -16.92 11.14 -4.23
C ARG A 294 -15.97 12.26 -3.80
N ARG A 295 -15.62 12.33 -2.52
CA ARG A 295 -14.67 13.34 -2.01
C ARG A 295 -13.27 13.16 -2.56
N VAL A 296 -12.79 11.92 -2.68
CA VAL A 296 -11.49 11.60 -3.27
C VAL A 296 -11.46 12.02 -4.74
N LEU A 297 -12.50 11.71 -5.52
CA LEU A 297 -12.58 12.13 -6.93
C LEU A 297 -12.58 13.66 -7.11
N GLN A 298 -12.97 14.43 -6.09
CA GLN A 298 -12.89 15.90 -6.11
C GLN A 298 -11.49 16.44 -5.77
N LEU A 299 -10.72 15.71 -4.96
CA LEU A 299 -9.53 16.26 -4.28
C LEU A 299 -8.25 15.48 -4.53
N HIS A 300 -8.28 14.36 -5.24
CA HIS A 300 -7.10 13.53 -5.47
C HIS A 300 -5.93 14.34 -6.05
N ASP A 301 -6.15 15.04 -7.17
CA ASP A 301 -5.16 15.94 -7.78
C ASP A 301 -4.78 17.14 -6.90
N VAL A 302 -5.72 17.62 -6.08
CA VAL A 302 -5.45 18.66 -5.08
C VAL A 302 -4.47 18.14 -4.02
N TRP A 303 -4.58 16.88 -3.62
CA TRP A 303 -3.68 16.24 -2.68
C TRP A 303 -2.31 15.91 -3.29
N HIS A 304 -2.22 15.65 -4.61
CA HIS A 304 -0.92 15.63 -5.29
C HIS A 304 -0.18 16.94 -5.10
N ILE A 305 -0.84 18.07 -5.38
CA ILE A 305 -0.24 19.40 -5.26
C ILE A 305 0.12 19.71 -3.80
N ALA A 306 -0.82 19.48 -2.87
CA ALA A 306 -0.60 19.75 -1.45
C ALA A 306 0.53 18.90 -0.88
N GLY A 307 0.60 17.62 -1.24
CA GLY A 307 1.62 16.66 -0.81
C GLY A 307 2.84 16.56 -1.72
N GLU A 308 3.01 17.42 -2.72
CA GLU A 308 4.17 17.38 -3.64
C GLU A 308 4.43 16.02 -4.29
N PHE A 309 3.36 15.25 -4.56
CA PHE A 309 3.46 14.01 -5.32
C PHE A 309 3.44 14.30 -6.81
N GLY A 310 4.42 13.78 -7.54
CA GLY A 310 4.50 13.95 -8.99
C GLY A 310 3.32 13.31 -9.74
N GLN A 311 3.09 13.76 -10.96
CA GLN A 311 2.09 13.21 -11.89
C GLN A 311 2.74 12.12 -12.76
N ASN A 312 3.30 11.11 -12.11
CA ASN A 312 3.98 9.98 -12.72
C ASN A 312 3.72 8.71 -11.89
N ALA A 313 4.12 7.54 -12.40
CA ALA A 313 3.84 6.26 -11.73
C ALA A 313 4.35 6.21 -10.28
N GLU A 314 5.53 6.78 -9.98
CA GLU A 314 6.07 6.84 -8.61
C GLU A 314 5.22 7.73 -7.70
N GLY A 315 4.75 8.86 -8.22
CA GLY A 315 3.85 9.77 -7.54
C GLY A 315 2.49 9.16 -7.25
N GLU A 316 1.92 8.39 -8.19
CA GLU A 316 0.66 7.64 -7.98
C GLU A 316 0.76 6.57 -6.88
N ILE A 317 1.93 5.94 -6.77
CA ILE A 317 2.20 4.99 -5.69
C ILE A 317 2.31 5.73 -4.35
N GLY A 318 3.06 6.84 -4.33
CA GLY A 318 3.24 7.68 -3.15
C GLY A 318 1.92 8.26 -2.64
N ILE A 319 1.13 8.90 -3.50
CA ILE A 319 -0.16 9.47 -3.12
C ILE A 319 -1.14 8.37 -2.66
N SER A 320 -1.10 7.18 -3.25
CA SER A 320 -1.94 6.06 -2.83
C SER A 320 -1.59 5.62 -1.40
N GLY A 321 -0.29 5.56 -1.07
CA GLY A 321 0.15 5.31 0.31
C GLY A 321 -0.32 6.39 1.27
N PHE A 322 -0.20 7.66 0.87
CA PHE A 322 -0.62 8.82 1.65
C PHE A 322 -2.13 8.86 1.90
N GLN A 323 -2.94 8.69 0.86
CA GLN A 323 -4.39 8.64 0.95
C GLN A 323 -4.85 7.45 1.79
N LEU A 324 -4.21 6.29 1.67
CA LEU A 324 -4.58 5.15 2.50
C LEU A 324 -4.32 5.43 4.00
N ALA A 325 -3.20 6.08 4.33
CA ALA A 325 -2.90 6.49 5.71
C ALA A 325 -3.88 7.53 6.26
N GLN A 326 -4.34 8.45 5.40
CA GLN A 326 -5.26 9.53 5.76
C GLN A 326 -6.72 9.07 5.85
N LEU A 327 -7.16 8.22 4.93
CA LEU A 327 -8.57 7.95 4.69
C LEU A 327 -8.98 6.52 4.99
N GLY A 328 -8.08 5.54 4.90
CA GLY A 328 -8.44 4.12 5.00
C GLY A 328 -9.21 3.59 3.81
N GLN A 329 -9.10 4.26 2.67
CA GLN A 329 -9.84 3.93 1.46
C GLN A 329 -9.43 2.58 0.88
N GLN A 330 -10.41 1.71 0.61
CA GLN A 330 -10.16 0.40 0.00
C GLN A 330 -9.53 0.44 -1.38
N TYR A 331 -9.85 1.44 -2.20
CA TYR A 331 -9.25 1.60 -3.52
C TYR A 331 -7.72 1.65 -3.42
N SER A 332 -7.16 2.49 -2.55
CA SER A 332 -5.71 2.60 -2.37
C SER A 332 -5.10 1.30 -1.84
N ALA A 333 -5.78 0.59 -0.93
CA ALA A 333 -5.32 -0.73 -0.48
C ALA A 333 -5.26 -1.73 -1.64
N ASN A 334 -6.33 -1.82 -2.44
CA ASN A 334 -6.39 -2.67 -3.62
C ASN A 334 -5.32 -2.31 -4.65
N PHE A 335 -5.14 -1.03 -4.94
CA PHE A 335 -4.13 -0.54 -5.88
C PHE A 335 -2.73 -0.98 -5.45
N LEU A 336 -2.34 -0.61 -4.22
CA LEU A 336 -1.02 -0.88 -3.65
C LEU A 336 -0.74 -2.38 -3.52
N ALA A 337 -1.71 -3.17 -3.06
CA ALA A 337 -1.56 -4.62 -2.97
C ALA A 337 -1.40 -5.26 -4.35
N THR A 338 -2.17 -4.80 -5.36
CA THR A 338 -2.14 -5.38 -6.70
C THR A 338 -0.82 -5.08 -7.40
N ILE A 339 -0.35 -3.83 -7.36
CA ILE A 339 0.95 -3.49 -7.97
C ILE A 339 2.11 -4.17 -7.25
N THR A 340 2.04 -4.32 -5.92
CA THR A 340 3.07 -5.02 -5.14
C THR A 340 3.11 -6.50 -5.52
N LEU A 341 1.95 -7.15 -5.59
CA LEU A 341 1.85 -8.56 -6.00
C LEU A 341 2.34 -8.75 -7.45
N MET A 342 1.98 -7.83 -8.34
CA MET A 342 2.47 -7.81 -9.73
C MET A 342 3.99 -7.66 -9.79
N SER A 343 4.59 -6.78 -9.00
CA SER A 343 6.04 -6.66 -8.89
C SER A 343 6.68 -7.95 -8.40
N VAL A 344 6.12 -8.64 -7.41
CA VAL A 344 6.67 -9.94 -6.95
C VAL A 344 6.55 -11.02 -8.03
N MET A 345 5.44 -11.06 -8.77
CA MET A 345 5.12 -12.14 -9.70
C MET A 345 5.71 -11.95 -11.10
N GLN A 346 5.96 -10.72 -11.54
CA GLN A 346 6.35 -10.42 -12.92
C GLN A 346 7.62 -9.57 -13.00
N PHE A 347 7.74 -8.58 -12.11
CA PHE A 347 8.78 -7.56 -12.16
C PHE A 347 9.54 -7.39 -10.84
N PRO A 348 10.23 -8.43 -10.31
CA PRO A 348 10.95 -8.33 -9.04
C PRO A 348 11.91 -7.15 -8.93
N SER A 349 12.47 -6.66 -10.04
CA SER A 349 13.34 -5.48 -10.03
C SER A 349 12.63 -4.17 -9.64
N ALA A 350 11.29 -4.11 -9.75
CA ALA A 350 10.50 -2.92 -9.44
C ALA A 350 9.99 -2.87 -7.98
N ILE A 351 10.05 -3.99 -7.24
CA ILE A 351 9.39 -4.11 -5.93
C ILE A 351 9.92 -3.12 -4.88
N ASP A 352 11.23 -2.87 -4.89
CA ASP A 352 11.86 -1.95 -3.92
C ASP A 352 11.36 -0.51 -4.15
N LEU A 353 11.26 -0.08 -5.41
CA LEU A 353 10.70 1.22 -5.78
C LEU A 353 9.23 1.32 -5.37
N VAL A 354 8.41 0.33 -5.75
CA VAL A 354 6.98 0.30 -5.41
C VAL A 354 6.77 0.41 -3.91
N PHE A 355 7.48 -0.41 -3.14
CA PHE A 355 7.29 -0.44 -1.70
C PHE A 355 7.91 0.78 -0.99
N SER A 356 9.03 1.31 -1.49
CA SER A 356 9.62 2.57 -1.02
C SER A 356 8.64 3.73 -1.09
N HIS A 357 8.03 3.95 -2.26
CA HIS A 357 7.03 5.02 -2.44
C HIS A 357 5.77 4.76 -1.62
N THR A 358 5.34 3.49 -1.53
CA THR A 358 4.18 3.11 -0.71
C THR A 358 4.40 3.48 0.77
N MET A 359 5.56 3.10 1.33
CA MET A 359 5.89 3.35 2.73
C MET A 359 6.18 4.84 3.01
N ASP A 360 6.75 5.57 2.05
CA ASP A 360 6.95 7.01 2.17
C ASP A 360 5.62 7.76 2.22
N GLY A 361 4.74 7.47 1.25
CA GLY A 361 3.37 7.98 1.25
C GLY A 361 2.65 7.68 2.55
N TRP A 362 2.68 6.41 2.99
CA TRP A 362 2.06 6.00 4.25
C TRP A 362 2.60 6.80 5.44
N ARG A 363 3.92 6.86 5.62
CA ARG A 363 4.57 7.58 6.72
C ARG A 363 4.17 9.06 6.73
N ARG A 364 4.25 9.73 5.59
CA ARG A 364 3.88 11.14 5.44
C ARG A 364 2.40 11.37 5.73
N GLY A 365 1.54 10.45 5.29
CA GLY A 365 0.13 10.45 5.63
C GLY A 365 -0.10 10.29 7.13
N ARG A 366 0.58 9.35 7.81
CA ARG A 366 0.44 9.19 9.28
C ARG A 366 0.92 10.42 10.08
N GLN A 367 1.85 11.19 9.52
CA GLN A 367 2.39 12.42 10.14
C GLN A 367 1.57 13.68 9.82
N THR A 368 0.68 13.62 8.83
CA THR A 368 -0.15 14.75 8.42
C THR A 368 -1.48 14.73 9.18
N PRO A 369 -1.94 15.87 9.73
CA PRO A 369 -3.29 15.99 10.30
C PRO A 369 -4.40 15.58 9.30
N PRO A 370 -5.56 15.06 9.76
CA PRO A 370 -6.60 14.56 8.87
C PRO A 370 -7.08 15.59 7.83
N LEU A 371 -6.71 15.38 6.57
CA LEU A 371 -7.05 16.27 5.46
C LEU A 371 -8.52 16.16 5.00
N ALA A 372 -9.21 15.09 5.40
CA ALA A 372 -10.64 14.92 5.12
C ALA A 372 -11.52 15.99 5.81
N LEU A 373 -11.01 16.63 6.87
CA LEU A 373 -11.69 17.68 7.63
C LEU A 373 -11.40 19.10 7.12
N VAL A 374 -10.51 19.24 6.15
CA VAL A 374 -10.11 20.53 5.62
C VAL A 374 -11.18 21.06 4.65
N ALA A 375 -11.55 22.32 4.82
CA ALA A 375 -12.46 23.03 3.92
C ALA A 375 -11.70 23.55 2.68
N TRP A 376 -11.27 22.63 1.82
CA TRP A 376 -10.46 22.88 0.62
C TRP A 376 -11.02 23.99 -0.28
N GLU A 377 -12.34 24.11 -0.34
CA GLU A 377 -13.06 25.11 -1.13
C GLU A 377 -12.75 26.56 -0.71
N SER A 378 -12.23 26.75 0.51
CA SER A 378 -11.82 28.07 1.03
C SER A 378 -10.32 28.34 0.86
N MET A 379 -9.56 27.44 0.25
CA MET A 379 -8.09 27.48 0.23
C MET A 379 -7.48 27.79 -1.14
N TRP A 380 -8.28 28.04 -2.18
CA TRP A 380 -7.78 28.20 -3.55
C TRP A 380 -6.76 29.34 -3.71
N ASP A 381 -6.96 30.48 -3.05
CA ASP A 381 -6.04 31.62 -3.13
C ASP A 381 -4.87 31.55 -2.14
N ILE A 382 -4.71 30.44 -1.42
CA ILE A 382 -3.62 30.29 -0.44
C ILE A 382 -2.34 29.87 -1.16
N PRO A 383 -1.21 30.56 -0.94
CA PRO A 383 0.10 30.14 -1.44
C PRO A 383 0.48 28.73 -0.96
N LEU A 384 1.03 27.89 -1.83
CA LEU A 384 1.29 26.47 -1.53
C LEU A 384 2.17 26.25 -0.30
N ASP A 385 3.24 27.04 -0.14
CA ASP A 385 4.13 26.97 1.04
C ASP A 385 3.38 27.29 2.34
N GLN A 386 2.48 28.26 2.27
CA GLN A 386 1.64 28.66 3.40
C GLN A 386 0.59 27.59 3.71
N LEU A 387 -0.04 27.02 2.68
CA LEU A 387 -1.00 25.93 2.80
C LEU A 387 -0.39 24.72 3.52
N ARG A 388 0.80 24.27 3.09
CA ARG A 388 1.47 23.10 3.69
C ARG A 388 1.84 23.36 5.14
N LYS A 389 2.30 24.57 5.44
CA LYS A 389 2.61 24.99 6.80
C LYS A 389 1.36 25.01 7.69
N ASP A 390 0.25 25.58 7.21
CA ASP A 390 -0.98 25.71 7.98
C ASP A 390 -1.64 24.36 8.24
N LEU A 391 -1.61 23.47 7.25
CA LEU A 391 -2.14 22.11 7.35
C LEU A 391 -1.16 21.12 7.98
N SER A 392 0.10 21.53 8.20
CA SER A 392 1.19 20.66 8.67
C SER A 392 1.34 19.40 7.81
N VAL A 393 1.30 19.56 6.49
CA VAL A 393 1.52 18.45 5.55
C VAL A 393 2.98 18.01 5.62
N ALA A 394 3.19 16.71 5.85
CA ALA A 394 4.53 16.15 5.91
C ALA A 394 5.20 16.12 4.52
N ALA A 395 6.44 16.58 4.46
CA ALA A 395 7.29 16.57 3.27
C ALA A 395 7.88 15.18 2.99
#